data_AF-A0A5K0UVJ7-F1
#
_entry.id   AF-A0A5K0UVJ7-F1
#
_cell.length_a   1.000
_cell.length_b   1.000
_cell.length_c   1.000
_cell.angle_alpha   90.00
_cell.angle_beta   90.00
_cell.angle_gamma   90.00
#
_symmetry.space_group_name_H-M   'P 1'
#
loop_
_entity.id
_entity.type
_entity.pdbx_description
1 polymer ?
#
loop_
_entity_poly.entity_id
_entity_poly.type
_entity_poly.pdbx_seq_one_letter_code
_entity_poly.pdbx_strand_id
1 'polypeptide(L)'
;ELRLGEGRLQGSLPGDGPKGAGELLSEVPELALGFRRHTDPGTIFILHQDNVGGLQITRDGGQTWLTVKPIDGAFVVNLGEHAR
;
A
#
# COMPACT_ATOMS: atom_id res chain seq x y z
N GLU A 1 6.43 5.70 3.11
CA GLU A 1 4.95 5.66 3.01
C GLU A 1 4.52 4.32 2.44
N LEU A 2 3.33 3.87 2.80
CA LEU A 2 2.74 2.58 2.46
C LEU A 2 1.39 2.77 1.75
N ARG A 3 1.01 1.82 0.91
CA ARG A 3 -0.36 1.65 0.39
C ARG A 3 -0.64 0.16 0.14
N LEU A 4 -1.90 -0.21 0.06
CA LEU A 4 -2.31 -1.50 -0.52
C LEU A 4 -2.75 -1.23 -1.96
N GLY A 5 -2.07 -1.84 -2.92
CA GLY A 5 -2.40 -1.75 -4.34
C GLY A 5 -2.28 -3.12 -5.01
N GLU A 6 -3.19 -3.41 -5.93
CA GLU A 6 -3.02 -4.50 -6.88
C GLU A 6 -2.45 -3.92 -8.19
N GLY A 7 -1.48 -4.61 -8.82
CA GLY A 7 -0.73 -4.05 -9.96
C GLY A 7 -1.62 -3.73 -11.16
N ARG A 8 -1.33 -2.78 -12.07
CA ARG A 8 -0.27 -1.78 -12.25
C ARG A 8 -0.96 -0.51 -12.77
N LEU A 9 -1.04 0.56 -11.98
CA LEU A 9 -1.26 1.90 -12.54
C LEU A 9 0.08 2.58 -12.78
N GLN A 10 0.53 2.50 -14.03
CA GLN A 10 1.54 3.39 -14.57
C GLN A 10 0.90 4.78 -14.72
N GLY A 11 0.97 5.60 -13.67
CA GLY A 11 0.46 6.96 -13.70
C GLY A 11 0.09 7.45 -12.31
N SER A 12 0.58 8.63 -11.94
CA SER A 12 0.17 9.34 -10.73
C SER A 12 -1.33 9.62 -10.80
N LEU A 13 -2.13 8.96 -9.97
CA LEU A 13 -3.48 9.45 -9.70
C LEU A 13 -3.38 10.68 -8.78
N PRO A 14 -3.98 11.82 -9.15
CA PRO A 14 -4.06 12.97 -8.26
C PRO A 14 -4.89 12.58 -7.03
N GLY A 15 -4.52 13.16 -5.89
CA GLY A 15 -5.08 12.82 -4.58
C GLY A 15 -6.61 12.85 -4.53
N ASP A 16 -7.12 12.09 -3.58
CA ASP A 16 -8.53 12.03 -3.16
C ASP A 16 -9.56 11.60 -4.20
N GLY A 17 -9.55 10.31 -4.53
CA GLY A 17 -10.75 9.62 -5.00
C GLY A 17 -11.83 9.53 -3.90
N PRO A 18 -13.10 9.24 -4.24
CA PRO A 18 -14.19 9.17 -3.27
C PRO A 18 -13.99 8.06 -2.23
N LYS A 19 -14.27 8.38 -0.96
CA LYS A 19 -14.29 7.41 0.15
C LYS A 19 -15.51 6.49 -0.03
N GLY A 20 -15.31 5.29 -0.58
CA GLY A 20 -16.39 4.33 -0.83
C GLY A 20 -16.27 3.52 -2.13
N ALA A 21 -15.28 3.81 -2.98
CA ALA A 21 -15.12 3.11 -4.26
C ALA A 21 -14.49 1.69 -4.17
N GLY A 22 -14.10 1.23 -2.96
CA GLY A 22 -13.42 -0.06 -2.79
C GLY A 22 -14.23 -1.27 -3.27
N GLU A 23 -15.57 -1.17 -3.24
CA GLU A 23 -16.47 -2.28 -3.60
C GLU A 23 -16.92 -2.24 -5.08
N LEU A 24 -16.84 -1.07 -5.75
CA LEU A 24 -17.16 -0.91 -7.17
C LEU A 24 -15.93 -1.08 -8.08
N LEU A 25 -14.72 -0.90 -7.53
CA LEU A 25 -13.47 -1.02 -8.27
C LEU A 25 -12.86 -2.43 -8.21
N SER A 26 -13.37 -3.34 -7.37
CA SER A 26 -12.90 -4.72 -7.28
C SER A 26 -13.09 -5.52 -8.57
N GLU A 27 -14.02 -5.10 -9.44
CA GLU A 27 -14.29 -5.70 -10.75
C GLU A 27 -13.24 -5.30 -11.81
N VAL A 28 -12.44 -4.26 -11.56
CA VAL A 28 -11.34 -3.81 -12.43
C VAL A 28 -10.08 -3.69 -11.57
N PRO A 29 -9.30 -4.77 -11.41
CA PRO A 29 -8.17 -4.84 -10.49
C PRO A 29 -7.16 -3.72 -10.67
N GLU A 30 -6.97 -3.24 -11.90
CA GLU A 30 -6.07 -2.13 -12.20
C GLU A 30 -6.54 -0.80 -11.57
N LEU A 31 -7.83 -0.67 -11.27
CA LEU A 31 -8.41 0.53 -10.66
C LEU A 31 -8.67 0.36 -9.16
N ALA A 32 -8.50 -0.85 -8.60
CA ALA A 32 -8.74 -1.13 -7.20
C ALA A 32 -7.61 -0.57 -6.31
N LEU A 33 -7.92 0.44 -5.49
CA LEU A 33 -7.05 0.88 -4.40
C LEU A 33 -7.57 0.33 -3.08
N GLY A 34 -6.86 -0.67 -2.52
CA GLY A 34 -7.24 -1.29 -1.25
C GLY A 34 -7.06 -0.35 -0.05
N PHE A 35 -5.96 0.41 -0.01
CA PHE A 35 -5.71 1.40 1.04
C PHE A 35 -4.89 2.57 0.51
N ARG A 36 -5.19 3.78 0.98
CA ARG A 36 -4.51 5.00 0.50
C ARG A 36 -3.04 5.05 0.93
N ARG A 37 -2.27 5.84 0.19
CA ARG A 37 -0.92 6.24 0.59
C ARG A 37 -0.96 6.90 1.98
N HIS A 38 -0.13 6.45 2.89
CA HIS A 38 0.04 7.03 4.21
C HIS A 38 1.42 6.70 4.82
N THR A 39 1.79 7.38 5.90
CA THR A 39 2.83 6.93 6.82
C THR A 39 2.15 6.46 8.09
N ASP A 40 2.63 5.37 8.69
CA ASP A 40 2.07 4.90 9.94
C ASP A 40 2.41 5.89 11.08
N PRO A 41 1.45 6.27 11.94
CA PRO A 41 1.67 7.33 12.92
C PRO A 41 2.52 6.92 14.12
N GLY A 42 2.80 5.63 14.35
CA GLY A 42 3.57 5.13 15.51
C GLY A 42 5.08 5.01 15.28
N THR A 43 5.78 4.23 16.11
CA THR A 43 7.24 3.99 15.99
C THR A 43 7.55 2.74 15.16
N ILE A 44 6.94 1.60 15.50
CA ILE A 44 7.17 0.32 14.82
C ILE A 44 5.81 -0.30 14.47
N PHE A 45 5.67 -0.76 13.23
CA PHE A 45 4.52 -1.53 12.75
C PHE A 45 5.00 -2.88 12.25
N ILE A 46 4.30 -3.94 12.66
CA ILE A 46 4.59 -5.31 12.26
C ILE A 46 3.35 -5.83 11.53
N LEU A 47 3.52 -6.25 10.29
CA LEU A 47 2.47 -6.77 9.43
C LEU A 47 2.77 -8.22 9.07
N HIS A 48 1.80 -9.10 9.29
CA HIS A 48 1.77 -10.45 8.73
C HIS A 48 0.89 -10.42 7.47
N GLN A 49 1.44 -10.80 6.32
CA GLN A 49 0.71 -10.86 5.07
C GLN A 49 0.23 -12.28 4.78
N ASP A 50 -0.89 -12.40 4.09
CA ASP A 50 -1.25 -13.65 3.41
C ASP A 50 -0.44 -13.82 2.12
N ASN A 51 -0.75 -14.87 1.35
CA ASN A 51 -0.06 -15.17 0.09
C ASN A 51 -0.59 -14.39 -1.13
N VAL A 52 -1.60 -13.53 -0.96
CA VAL A 52 -2.17 -12.72 -2.06
C VAL A 52 -1.29 -11.50 -2.33
N GLY A 53 -0.83 -10.83 -1.27
CA GLY A 53 0.08 -9.69 -1.36
C GLY A 53 -0.61 -8.33 -1.46
N GLY A 54 -0.11 -7.45 -2.33
CA GLY A 54 -0.68 -6.11 -2.53
C GLY A 54 -0.06 -4.98 -1.69
N LEU A 55 0.83 -5.27 -0.75
CA LEU A 55 1.56 -4.20 -0.05
C LEU A 55 2.56 -3.51 -1.00
N GLN A 56 2.47 -2.19 -1.08
CA GLN A 56 3.41 -1.36 -1.84
C GLN A 56 4.00 -0.26 -0.96
N ILE A 57 5.29 -0.01 -1.14
CA ILE A 57 6.05 0.98 -0.38
C ILE A 57 6.72 2.00 -1.31
N THR A 58 6.89 3.22 -0.82
CA THR A 58 7.62 4.28 -1.51
C THR A 58 8.52 5.04 -0.54
N ARG A 59 9.67 5.49 -1.07
CA ARG A 59 10.64 6.34 -0.39
C ARG A 59 10.70 7.75 -0.98
N ASP A 60 10.12 7.97 -2.15
CA ASP A 60 10.26 9.19 -2.96
C ASP A 60 8.94 9.94 -3.11
N GLY A 61 8.07 9.85 -2.10
CA GLY A 61 6.80 10.55 -2.12
C GLY A 61 5.84 10.03 -3.19
N GLY A 62 5.89 8.72 -3.47
CA GLY A 62 4.98 8.03 -4.37
C GLY A 62 5.32 8.15 -5.86
N GLN A 63 6.53 8.59 -6.21
CA GLN A 63 7.00 8.62 -7.61
C GLN A 63 7.34 7.21 -8.08
N THR A 64 7.99 6.42 -7.23
CA THR A 64 8.23 5.00 -7.44
C THR A 64 7.64 4.17 -6.31
N TRP A 65 7.03 3.05 -6.70
CA TRP A 65 6.41 2.10 -5.79
C TRP A 65 7.08 0.74 -5.95
N LEU A 66 7.45 0.15 -4.82
CA LEU A 66 7.99 -1.19 -4.74
C LEU A 66 6.92 -2.11 -4.15
N THR A 67 6.59 -3.18 -4.87
CA THR A 67 5.71 -4.23 -4.34
C THR A 67 6.49 -5.10 -3.38
N VAL A 68 5.97 -5.27 -2.16
CA VAL A 68 6.52 -6.18 -1.16
C VAL A 68 5.95 -7.57 -1.43
N LYS A 69 6.82 -8.49 -1.84
CA LYS A 69 6.43 -9.89 -2.08
C LYS A 69 6.16 -10.56 -0.73
N PRO A 70 4.99 -11.20 -0.52
CA PRO A 70 4.77 -12.03 0.65
C PRO A 70 5.78 -13.15 0.77
N ILE A 71 6.21 -13.42 1.99
CA ILE A 71 7.09 -14.53 2.34
C ILE A 71 6.40 -15.30 3.45
N ASP A 72 6.19 -16.60 3.22
CA ASP A 72 5.55 -17.48 4.20
C ASP A 72 6.33 -17.51 5.52
N GLY A 73 5.60 -17.40 6.64
CA GLY A 73 6.17 -17.35 7.98
C GLY A 73 6.99 -16.09 8.30
N ALA A 74 6.92 -15.03 7.49
CA ALA A 74 7.65 -13.79 7.71
C ALA A 74 6.73 -12.61 8.08
N PHE A 75 7.31 -11.63 8.75
CA PHE A 75 6.67 -10.34 9.03
C PHE A 75 7.36 -9.23 8.25
N VAL A 76 6.56 -8.26 7.79
CA VAL A 76 7.05 -6.96 7.34
C VAL A 76 7.13 -6.05 8.55
N VAL A 77 8.28 -5.40 8.74
CA VAL A 77 8.47 -4.39 9.79
C VAL A 77 8.67 -3.03 9.12
N ASN A 78 7.83 -2.06 9.49
CA ASN A 78 7.95 -0.67 9.07
C ASN A 78 8.23 0.25 10.27
N LEU A 79 8.98 1.31 10.02
CA LEU A 79 9.16 2.42 10.96
C LEU A 79 8.15 3.52 10.62
N GLY A 80 7.39 3.94 11.63
CA GLY A 80 6.42 5.02 11.48
C GLY A 80 7.01 6.39 11.81
N GLU A 81 6.16 7.41 11.80
CA GLU A 81 6.58 8.81 11.97
C GLU A 81 7.31 9.06 13.30
N HIS A 82 6.92 8.40 14.39
CA HIS A 82 7.55 8.59 15.70
C HIS A 82 8.96 7.97 15.81
N ALA A 83 9.43 7.25 14.78
CA ALA A 83 10.78 6.68 14.75
C ALA A 83 11.81 7.55 13.99
N ARG A 84 11.38 8.69 13.45
CA ARG A 84 12.24 9.62 12.69
C ARG A 84 12.95 10.64 13.58
#